data_AF-A0A257INK9-F1
#
_entry.id   AF-A0A257INK9-F1
#
_cell.length_a   1.000
_cell.length_b   1.000
_cell.length_c   1.000
_cell.angle_alpha   90.00
_cell.angle_beta   90.00
_cell.angle_gamma   90.00
#
_symmetry.space_group_name_H-M   'P 1'
#
loop_
_entity.id
_entity.type
_entity.pdbx_description
1 polymer ?
#
loop_
_entity_poly.entity_id
_entity_poly.type
_entity_poly.pdbx_seq_one_letter_code
_entity_poly.pdbx_strand_id
1 'polypeptide(L)'
;RSELETLDTNIIFDKYGRYLKDYIFSSRKRLIRRVEICDYLEKNPEFPKADFKGFNFTIFGLNPGLELRRERISKRLKDRFESQNMVEEVRNLLDSGVKAETLEYYGLEYKYISYFLKNEMTFEQMFSKLETEIHRFAKRQMTFFRSMESKGFEINWIPDSLKQEQKLKYILDKI
;
A
#
# COMPACT_ATOMS: atom_id res chain seq x y z
N ARG A 1 -16.33 6.47 16.85
CA ARG A 1 -15.93 6.56 15.42
C ARG A 1 -16.98 7.29 14.58
N SER A 2 -18.20 6.77 14.49
CA SER A 2 -19.28 7.34 13.66
C SER A 2 -19.53 8.83 13.97
N GLU A 3 -19.49 9.21 15.24
CA GLU A 3 -19.57 10.62 15.67
C GLU A 3 -18.43 11.49 15.10
N LEU A 4 -17.19 11.01 15.11
CA LEU A 4 -16.05 11.77 14.57
C LEU A 4 -16.12 11.91 13.04
N GLU A 5 -16.67 10.90 12.37
CA GLU A 5 -16.86 10.94 10.91
C GLU A 5 -17.87 12.03 10.50
N THR A 6 -18.86 12.33 11.35
CA THR A 6 -19.88 13.37 11.13
C THR A 6 -19.45 14.80 11.47
N LEU A 7 -18.39 15.00 12.25
CA LEU A 7 -17.97 16.33 12.71
C LEU A 7 -17.15 17.09 11.67
N ASP A 8 -17.30 18.41 11.57
CA ASP A 8 -16.38 19.20 10.74
C ASP A 8 -14.94 19.09 11.24
N THR A 9 -13.97 19.20 10.33
CA THR A 9 -12.54 19.09 10.65
C THR A 9 -12.12 20.15 11.68
N ASN A 10 -12.65 21.37 11.58
CA ASN A 10 -12.36 22.45 12.53
C ASN A 10 -12.83 22.10 13.94
N ILE A 11 -14.02 21.50 14.06
CA ILE A 11 -14.56 21.05 15.36
C ILE A 11 -13.67 19.95 15.96
N ILE A 12 -13.15 19.06 15.13
CA ILE A 12 -12.19 18.03 15.58
C ILE A 12 -10.91 18.69 16.11
N PHE A 13 -10.40 19.72 15.44
CA PHE A 13 -9.23 20.46 15.92
C PHE A 13 -9.49 21.19 17.24
N ASP A 14 -10.62 21.88 17.37
CA ASP A 14 -10.96 22.60 18.59
C ASP A 14 -11.09 21.64 19.79
N LYS A 15 -11.75 20.50 19.57
CA LYS A 15 -12.02 19.53 20.63
C LYS A 15 -10.82 18.65 20.98
N TYR A 16 -10.00 18.29 20.00
CA TYR A 16 -8.93 17.30 20.16
C TYR A 16 -7.53 17.85 19.86
N GLY A 17 -7.34 19.16 19.74
CA GLY A 17 -6.08 19.79 19.35
C GLY A 17 -4.86 19.31 20.15
N ARG A 18 -5.05 18.96 21.43
CA ARG A 18 -3.99 18.36 22.27
C ARG A 18 -3.41 17.04 21.72
N TYR A 19 -4.23 16.21 21.06
CA TYR A 19 -3.81 14.95 20.43
C TYR A 19 -3.08 15.16 19.09
N LEU A 20 -3.26 16.35 18.51
CA LEU A 20 -2.90 16.67 17.13
C LEU A 20 -1.67 17.57 17.03
N LYS A 21 -1.14 18.00 18.18
CA LYS A 21 0.08 18.82 18.27
C LYS A 21 1.22 18.13 17.51
N ASP A 22 1.88 18.90 16.64
CA ASP A 22 3.04 18.49 15.83
C ASP A 22 2.77 17.38 14.79
N TYR A 23 1.52 16.99 14.57
CA TYR A 23 1.16 15.96 13.59
C TYR A 23 0.62 16.58 12.29
N ILE A 24 1.30 16.35 11.16
CA ILE A 24 0.83 16.76 9.84
C ILE A 24 -0.09 15.68 9.26
N PHE A 25 -1.37 15.97 9.17
CA PHE A 25 -2.37 15.04 8.62
C PHE A 25 -2.38 15.10 7.09
N SER A 26 -2.20 13.95 6.44
CA SER A 26 -2.35 13.85 4.99
C SER A 26 -3.76 13.47 4.54
N SER A 27 -4.66 13.11 5.47
CA SER A 27 -6.06 12.82 5.19
C SER A 27 -6.94 12.89 6.45
N ARG A 28 -8.23 13.18 6.26
CA ARG A 28 -9.24 13.17 7.34
C ARG A 28 -9.35 11.83 8.05
N LYS A 29 -9.20 10.72 7.32
CA LYS A 29 -9.17 9.37 7.92
C LYS A 29 -8.01 9.21 8.92
N ARG A 30 -6.82 9.75 8.59
CA ARG A 30 -5.65 9.71 9.51
C ARG A 30 -5.86 10.60 10.73
N LEU A 31 -6.49 11.77 10.54
CA LEU A 31 -6.90 12.66 11.63
C LEU A 31 -7.80 11.94 12.63
N ILE A 32 -8.92 11.38 12.15
CA ILE A 32 -9.88 10.65 13.00
C ILE A 32 -9.17 9.48 13.69
N ARG A 33 -8.38 8.70 12.95
CA ARG A 33 -7.67 7.55 13.53
C ARG A 33 -6.68 7.95 14.62
N ARG A 34 -6.00 9.09 14.48
CA ARG A 34 -5.10 9.62 15.51
C ARG A 34 -5.87 9.95 16.78
N VAL A 35 -7.01 10.65 16.67
CA VAL A 35 -7.89 10.95 17.80
C VAL A 35 -8.34 9.67 18.50
N GLU A 36 -8.79 8.66 17.74
CA GLU A 36 -9.21 7.37 18.29
C GLU A 36 -8.09 6.68 19.07
N ILE A 37 -6.87 6.65 18.52
CA ILE A 37 -5.72 6.02 19.18
C ILE A 37 -5.35 6.77 20.46
N CYS A 38 -5.29 8.10 20.43
CA CYS A 38 -4.96 8.90 21.60
C CYS A 38 -6.01 8.76 22.71
N ASP A 39 -7.30 8.86 22.36
CA ASP A 39 -8.39 8.67 23.32
C ASP A 39 -8.39 7.27 23.94
N TYR A 40 -8.12 6.24 23.11
CA TYR A 40 -7.99 4.87 23.60
C TYR A 40 -6.81 4.72 24.57
N LEU A 41 -5.63 5.22 24.23
CA LEU A 41 -4.43 5.09 25.07
C LEU A 41 -4.55 5.84 26.40
N GLU A 42 -5.28 6.95 26.46
CA GLU A 42 -5.55 7.64 27.73
C GLU A 42 -6.51 6.87 28.63
N LYS A 43 -7.51 6.21 28.04
CA LYS A 43 -8.48 5.39 28.77
C LYS A 43 -7.91 4.03 29.22
N ASN A 44 -6.83 3.58 28.58
CA ASN A 44 -6.20 2.28 28.81
C ASN A 44 -4.69 2.48 29.08
N PRO A 45 -4.31 3.14 30.19
CA PRO A 45 -2.90 3.47 30.49
C PRO A 45 -2.03 2.24 30.73
N GLU A 46 -2.62 1.08 31.03
CA GLU A 46 -1.95 -0.22 31.14
C GLU A 46 -1.49 -0.77 29.78
N PHE A 47 -2.00 -0.24 28.67
CA PHE A 47 -1.58 -0.65 27.35
C PHE A 47 -0.09 -0.29 27.16
N PRO A 48 0.80 -1.28 26.93
CA PRO A 48 2.22 -1.02 26.87
C PRO A 48 2.50 -0.06 25.73
N LYS A 49 3.13 1.07 26.05
CA LYS A 49 3.75 1.90 25.01
C LYS A 49 4.79 1.01 24.33
N ALA A 50 4.70 0.92 23.00
CA ALA A 50 5.67 0.16 22.24
C ALA A 50 7.07 0.74 22.50
N ASP A 51 7.86 0.06 23.32
CA ASP A 51 9.30 0.31 23.45
C ASP A 51 9.98 -0.33 22.25
N PHE A 52 9.82 0.30 21.09
CA PHE A 52 10.48 -0.13 19.88
C PHE A 52 11.96 0.26 19.98
N LYS A 53 12.74 -0.63 20.59
CA LYS A 53 14.20 -0.60 20.45
C LYS A 53 14.49 -0.89 18.98
N GLY A 54 15.02 0.11 18.27
CA GLY A 54 15.32 -0.01 16.86
C GLY A 54 16.13 -1.28 16.57
N PHE A 55 15.78 -1.99 15.52
CA PHE A 55 16.58 -3.11 15.04
C PHE A 55 17.70 -2.59 14.14
N ASN A 56 18.86 -3.22 14.19
CA ASN A 56 19.85 -3.02 13.13
C ASN A 56 19.29 -3.64 11.85
N PHE A 57 19.18 -2.82 10.81
CA PHE A 57 18.66 -3.27 9.51
C PHE A 57 19.54 -2.72 8.40
N THR A 58 19.60 -3.49 7.31
CA THR A 58 20.17 -3.06 6.03
C THR A 58 19.06 -3.07 5.00
N ILE A 59 18.82 -1.94 4.34
CA ILE A 59 17.75 -1.82 3.33
C ILE A 59 18.37 -2.08 1.95
N PHE A 60 17.73 -2.96 1.20
CA PHE A 60 18.03 -3.21 -0.21
C PHE A 60 16.83 -2.86 -1.07
N GLY A 61 17.08 -2.26 -2.24
CA GLY A 61 16.04 -1.83 -3.16
C GLY A 61 16.33 -2.26 -4.60
N LEU A 62 15.26 -2.51 -5.37
CA LEU A 62 15.33 -2.68 -6.82
C LEU A 62 14.79 -1.42 -7.50
N ASN A 63 15.55 -0.86 -8.43
CA ASN A 63 15.14 0.32 -9.19
C ASN A 63 15.38 0.12 -10.69
N PRO A 64 14.63 -0.79 -11.35
CA PRO A 64 14.67 -0.88 -12.80
C PRO A 64 14.21 0.45 -13.43
N GLY A 65 14.75 0.75 -14.61
CA GLY A 65 14.37 1.94 -15.38
C GLY A 65 12.86 2.05 -15.60
N LEU A 66 12.36 3.28 -15.79
CA LEU A 66 10.92 3.55 -15.88
C LEU A 66 10.23 2.72 -16.96
N GLU A 67 10.80 2.70 -18.17
CA GLU A 67 10.21 1.99 -19.32
C GLU A 67 10.20 0.49 -19.10
N LEU A 68 11.34 -0.09 -18.70
CA LEU A 68 11.44 -1.52 -18.38
C LEU A 68 10.46 -1.93 -17.26
N ARG A 69 10.26 -1.07 -16.26
CA ARG A 69 9.28 -1.34 -15.20
C ARG A 69 7.86 -1.33 -15.73
N ARG A 70 7.51 -0.37 -16.59
CA ARG A 70 6.18 -0.31 -17.21
C ARG A 70 5.92 -1.56 -18.04
N GLU A 71 6.86 -1.90 -18.92
CA GLU A 71 6.79 -3.11 -19.74
C GLU A 71 6.61 -4.37 -18.88
N ARG A 72 7.43 -4.55 -17.83
CA ARG A 72 7.33 -5.70 -16.91
C ARG A 72 5.97 -5.74 -16.19
N ILE A 73 5.40 -4.60 -15.81
CA ILE A 73 4.07 -4.51 -15.17
C ILE A 73 2.99 -4.97 -16.16
N SER A 74 2.96 -4.39 -17.36
CA SER A 74 1.97 -4.71 -18.40
C SER A 74 2.03 -6.18 -18.78
N LYS A 75 3.24 -6.70 -19.01
CA LYS A 75 3.46 -8.11 -19.30
C LYS A 75 2.98 -9.01 -18.17
N ARG A 76 3.38 -8.74 -16.92
CA ARG A 76 2.95 -9.52 -15.76
C ARG A 76 1.43 -9.54 -15.61
N LEU A 77 0.77 -8.40 -15.80
CA LEU A 77 -0.69 -8.33 -15.69
C LEU A 77 -1.36 -9.19 -16.76
N LYS A 78 -0.91 -9.08 -18.01
CA LYS A 78 -1.39 -9.91 -19.11
C LYS A 78 -1.19 -11.40 -18.82
N ASP A 79 0.02 -11.79 -18.41
CA ASP A 79 0.34 -13.18 -18.07
C ASP A 79 -0.53 -13.71 -16.92
N ARG A 80 -0.83 -12.89 -15.90
CA ARG A 80 -1.76 -13.23 -14.80
C ARG A 80 -3.18 -13.52 -15.31
N PHE A 81 -3.69 -12.71 -16.23
CA PHE A 81 -5.01 -12.93 -16.81
C PHE A 81 -5.07 -14.14 -17.73
N GLU A 82 -4.08 -14.32 -18.61
CA GLU A 82 -4.08 -15.36 -19.63
C GLU A 82 -3.70 -16.74 -19.09
N SER A 83 -2.74 -16.80 -18.15
CA SER A 83 -2.11 -18.06 -17.76
C SER A 83 -2.45 -18.52 -16.34
N GLN A 84 -3.04 -17.65 -15.52
CA GLN A 84 -3.23 -17.92 -14.08
C GLN A 84 -4.68 -17.84 -13.62
N ASN A 85 -5.65 -17.84 -14.54
CA ASN A 85 -7.09 -17.86 -14.24
C ASN A 85 -7.51 -16.86 -13.13
N MET A 86 -6.91 -15.67 -13.11
CA MET A 86 -7.09 -14.70 -12.03
C MET A 86 -8.56 -14.31 -11.82
N VAL A 87 -9.36 -14.27 -12.88
CA VAL A 87 -10.81 -14.01 -12.79
C VAL A 87 -11.53 -15.10 -12.01
N GLU A 88 -11.16 -16.36 -12.23
CA GLU A 88 -11.76 -17.51 -11.58
C GLU A 88 -11.39 -17.58 -10.09
N GLU A 89 -10.14 -17.24 -9.75
CA GLU A 89 -9.71 -17.08 -8.36
C GLU A 89 -10.63 -16.13 -7.59
N VAL A 90 -10.92 -14.95 -8.16
CA VAL A 90 -11.78 -13.94 -7.52
C VAL A 90 -13.25 -14.37 -7.51
N ARG A 91 -13.73 -15.03 -8.57
CA ARG A 91 -15.09 -15.59 -8.62
C ARG A 91 -15.31 -16.60 -7.48
N ASN A 92 -14.39 -17.54 -7.31
CA ASN A 92 -14.45 -18.52 -6.24
C ASN A 92 -14.48 -17.88 -4.84
N LEU A 93 -13.75 -16.78 -4.63
CA LEU A 93 -13.79 -16.03 -3.37
C LEU A 93 -15.18 -15.43 -3.13
N LEU A 94 -15.79 -14.80 -4.14
CA LEU A 94 -17.14 -14.26 -4.04
C LEU A 94 -18.17 -15.36 -3.77
N ASP A 95 -18.08 -16.48 -4.49
CA ASP A 95 -18.98 -17.62 -4.36
C ASP A 95 -18.85 -18.31 -2.98
N SER A 96 -17.66 -18.26 -2.38
CA SER A 96 -17.42 -18.72 -1.00
C SER A 96 -18.00 -17.78 0.09
N GLY A 97 -18.60 -16.66 -0.31
CA GLY A 97 -19.23 -15.68 0.58
C GLY A 97 -18.33 -14.53 1.02
N VAL A 98 -17.14 -14.36 0.42
CA VAL A 98 -16.30 -13.19 0.67
C VAL A 98 -16.98 -11.96 0.09
N LYS A 99 -17.24 -10.98 0.94
CA LYS A 99 -17.86 -9.72 0.54
C LYS A 99 -16.96 -8.93 -0.41
N ALA A 100 -17.52 -8.33 -1.44
CA ALA A 100 -16.74 -7.55 -2.42
C ALA A 100 -16.01 -6.35 -1.79
N GLU A 101 -16.57 -5.74 -0.73
CA GLU A 101 -15.93 -4.66 0.01
C GLU A 101 -14.62 -5.14 0.67
N THR A 102 -14.57 -6.43 1.01
CA THR A 102 -13.36 -7.08 1.54
C THR A 102 -12.32 -7.28 0.44
N LEU A 103 -12.73 -7.66 -0.76
CA LEU A 103 -11.85 -7.77 -1.93
C LEU A 103 -11.28 -6.42 -2.37
N GLU A 104 -12.08 -5.35 -2.28
CA GLU A 104 -11.63 -3.98 -2.54
C GLU A 104 -10.49 -3.56 -1.61
N TYR A 105 -10.49 -4.06 -0.37
CA TYR A 105 -9.43 -3.82 0.60
C TYR A 105 -8.14 -4.60 0.31
N TYR A 106 -8.25 -5.85 -0.17
CA TYR A 106 -7.10 -6.76 -0.31
C TYR A 106 -6.13 -6.40 -1.43
N GLY A 107 -6.58 -5.71 -2.49
CA GLY A 107 -5.66 -5.24 -3.53
C GLY A 107 -6.35 -4.77 -4.80
N LEU A 108 -5.55 -4.16 -5.68
CA LEU A 108 -6.05 -3.61 -6.96
C LEU A 108 -6.67 -4.70 -7.83
N GLU A 109 -6.00 -5.83 -8.00
CA GLU A 109 -6.47 -6.93 -8.87
C GLU A 109 -7.84 -7.45 -8.42
N TYR A 110 -7.97 -7.81 -7.14
CA TYR A 110 -9.23 -8.26 -6.53
C TYR A 110 -10.35 -7.22 -6.64
N LYS A 111 -10.03 -5.94 -6.34
CA LYS A 111 -10.97 -4.82 -6.45
C LYS A 111 -11.56 -4.74 -7.86
N TYR A 112 -10.70 -4.61 -8.87
CA TYR A 112 -11.14 -4.37 -10.24
C TYR A 112 -11.85 -5.58 -10.85
N ILE A 113 -11.38 -6.80 -10.56
CA ILE A 113 -12.08 -8.01 -11.00
C ILE A 113 -13.46 -8.11 -10.34
N SER A 114 -13.59 -7.75 -9.06
CA SER A 114 -14.90 -7.80 -8.39
C SER A 114 -15.94 -6.89 -9.07
N TYR A 115 -15.53 -5.71 -9.55
CA TYR A 115 -16.42 -4.83 -10.32
C TYR A 115 -16.80 -5.41 -11.68
N PHE A 116 -15.85 -6.06 -12.37
CA PHE A 116 -16.15 -6.79 -13.61
C PHE A 116 -17.15 -7.93 -13.37
N LEU A 117 -16.94 -8.75 -12.33
CA LEU A 117 -17.83 -9.87 -11.99
C LEU A 117 -19.24 -9.41 -11.56
N LYS A 118 -19.38 -8.18 -11.07
CA LYS A 118 -20.66 -7.54 -10.76
C LYS A 118 -21.31 -6.82 -11.94
N ASN A 119 -20.72 -6.89 -13.14
CA ASN A 119 -21.16 -6.17 -14.34
C ASN A 119 -21.14 -4.64 -14.20
N GLU A 120 -20.31 -4.08 -13.30
CA GLU A 120 -20.17 -2.63 -13.13
C GLU A 120 -19.21 -2.00 -14.16
N MET A 121 -18.43 -2.83 -14.88
CA MET A 121 -17.52 -2.42 -15.96
C MET A 121 -17.26 -3.58 -16.92
N THR A 122 -16.92 -3.28 -18.17
CA THR A 122 -16.52 -4.32 -19.14
C THR A 122 -15.11 -4.85 -18.83
N PHE A 123 -14.76 -6.01 -19.37
CA PHE A 123 -13.42 -6.58 -19.21
C PHE A 123 -12.31 -5.62 -19.70
N GLU A 124 -12.50 -5.00 -20.87
CA GLU A 124 -11.53 -4.07 -21.45
C GLU A 124 -11.33 -2.82 -20.58
N GLN A 125 -12.43 -2.25 -20.08
CA GLN A 125 -12.40 -1.11 -19.17
C GLN A 125 -11.71 -1.48 -17.85
N MET A 126 -12.03 -2.65 -17.30
CA MET A 126 -11.43 -3.18 -16.08
C MET A 126 -9.93 -3.35 -16.25
N PHE A 127 -9.50 -4.03 -17.31
CA PHE A 127 -8.09 -4.32 -17.58
C PHE A 127 -7.27 -3.04 -17.73
N SER A 128 -7.72 -2.11 -18.59
CA SER A 128 -7.03 -0.84 -18.84
C SER A 128 -6.92 0.02 -17.56
N LYS A 129 -7.99 0.05 -16.75
CA LYS A 129 -8.00 0.82 -15.51
C LYS A 129 -7.14 0.18 -14.43
N LEU A 130 -7.16 -1.15 -14.31
CA LEU A 130 -6.31 -1.90 -13.40
C LEU A 130 -4.83 -1.69 -13.74
N GLU A 131 -4.44 -1.83 -15.01
CA GLU A 131 -3.07 -1.58 -15.48
C GLU A 131 -2.59 -0.17 -15.10
N THR A 132 -3.41 0.85 -15.39
CA THR A 132 -3.13 2.23 -15.04
C THR A 132 -2.90 2.41 -13.54
N GLU A 133 -3.74 1.81 -12.70
CA GLU A 133 -3.59 1.88 -11.25
C GLU A 133 -2.37 1.13 -10.72
N ILE A 134 -1.98 0.01 -11.33
CA ILE A 134 -0.75 -0.69 -10.98
C ILE A 134 0.48 0.18 -11.32
N HIS A 135 0.49 0.87 -12.46
CA HIS A 135 1.56 1.83 -12.78
C HIS A 135 1.60 2.99 -11.79
N ARG A 136 0.45 3.56 -11.41
CA ARG A 136 0.37 4.62 -10.39
C ARG A 136 0.86 4.11 -9.04
N PHE A 137 0.55 2.87 -8.68
CA PHE A 137 1.03 2.23 -7.46
C PHE A 137 2.55 2.07 -7.48
N ALA A 138 3.13 1.54 -8.56
CA ALA A 138 4.57 1.41 -8.71
C ALA A 138 5.29 2.78 -8.68
N LYS A 139 4.68 3.84 -9.23
CA LYS A 139 5.18 5.22 -9.10
C LYS A 139 5.19 5.67 -7.64
N ARG A 140 4.10 5.45 -6.91
CA ARG A 140 4.00 5.78 -5.47
C ARG A 140 5.04 5.03 -4.63
N GLN A 141 5.33 3.76 -4.95
CA GLN A 141 6.40 3.01 -4.28
C GLN A 141 7.77 3.69 -4.46
N MET A 142 8.10 4.16 -5.66
CA MET A 142 9.36 4.91 -5.84
C MET A 142 9.37 6.25 -5.11
N THR A 143 8.25 6.97 -5.10
CA THR A 143 8.14 8.20 -4.31
C THR A 143 8.35 7.91 -2.82
N PHE A 144 7.84 6.79 -2.32
CA PHE A 144 8.06 6.35 -0.96
C PHE A 144 9.54 6.06 -0.67
N PHE A 145 10.23 5.30 -1.53
CA PHE A 145 11.67 5.05 -1.36
C PHE A 145 12.51 6.34 -1.39
N ARG A 146 12.22 7.26 -2.31
CA ARG A 146 12.87 8.59 -2.33
C ARG A 146 12.63 9.38 -1.05
N SER A 147 11.40 9.30 -0.50
CA SER A 147 11.10 9.93 0.78
C SER A 147 11.84 9.27 1.95
N MET A 148 12.14 7.98 1.87
CA MET A 148 12.98 7.30 2.88
C MET A 148 14.41 7.83 2.81
N GLU A 149 15.00 7.91 1.63
CA GLU A 149 16.35 8.48 1.46
C GLU A 149 16.42 9.91 1.98
N SER A 150 15.42 10.75 1.68
CA SER A 150 15.31 12.12 2.21
C SER A 150 15.20 12.18 3.75
N LYS A 151 14.80 11.10 4.41
CA LYS A 151 14.70 10.98 5.87
C LYS A 151 15.94 10.33 6.50
N GLY A 152 17.00 10.13 5.71
CA GLY A 152 18.27 9.57 6.18
C GLY A 152 18.35 8.05 6.16
N PHE A 153 17.38 7.34 5.55
CA PHE A 153 17.49 5.90 5.37
C PHE A 153 18.38 5.60 4.15
N GLU A 154 19.47 4.88 4.36
CA GLU A 154 20.32 4.42 3.26
C GLU A 154 19.69 3.19 2.58
N ILE A 155 19.44 3.29 1.27
CA ILE A 155 18.94 2.19 0.45
C ILE A 155 20.07 1.69 -0.45
N ASN A 156 20.45 0.44 -0.27
CA ASN A 156 21.39 -0.24 -1.15
C ASN A 156 20.67 -0.67 -2.43
N TRP A 157 20.69 0.22 -3.44
CA TRP A 157 20.08 -0.04 -4.74
C TRP A 157 20.88 -1.07 -5.53
N ILE A 158 20.29 -2.26 -5.68
CA ILE A 158 20.90 -3.35 -6.43
C ILE A 158 20.81 -3.01 -7.93
N PRO A 159 21.92 -2.98 -8.68
CA PRO A 159 21.89 -2.69 -10.10
C PRO A 159 21.05 -3.71 -10.87
N ASP A 160 20.14 -3.23 -11.73
CA ASP A 160 19.24 -4.12 -12.48
C ASP A 160 19.99 -4.97 -13.52
N SER A 161 21.17 -4.52 -13.96
CA SER A 161 22.06 -5.23 -14.90
C SER A 161 22.67 -6.51 -14.33
N LEU A 162 22.66 -6.71 -13.02
CA LEU A 162 23.21 -7.91 -12.38
C LEU A 162 22.32 -9.12 -12.62
N LYS A 163 22.94 -10.28 -12.89
CA LYS A 163 22.27 -11.59 -12.83
C LYS A 163 21.93 -11.94 -11.39
N GLN A 164 21.01 -12.89 -11.20
CA GLN A 164 20.52 -13.27 -9.87
C GLN A 164 21.64 -13.65 -8.89
N GLU A 165 22.60 -14.47 -9.31
CA GLU A 165 23.76 -14.86 -8.47
C GLU A 165 24.60 -13.64 -8.05
N GLN A 166 24.78 -12.68 -8.95
CA GLN A 166 25.52 -11.45 -8.67
C GLN A 166 24.76 -10.52 -7.72
N LYS A 167 23.41 -10.49 -7.82
CA LYS A 167 22.55 -9.78 -6.86
C LYS A 167 22.66 -10.38 -5.46
N LEU A 168 22.69 -11.71 -5.35
CA LEU A 168 22.89 -12.40 -4.07
C LEU A 168 24.25 -12.04 -3.47
N LYS A 169 25.32 -12.11 -4.28
CA LYS A 169 26.65 -11.70 -3.83
C LYS A 169 26.66 -10.24 -3.35
N TYR A 170 26.07 -9.32 -4.12
CA TYR A 170 25.96 -7.91 -3.72
C TYR A 170 25.26 -7.71 -2.37
N ILE A 171 24.23 -8.50 -2.07
CA ILE A 171 23.53 -8.45 -0.78
C ILE A 171 24.45 -8.98 0.34
N LEU A 172 25.09 -10.13 0.12
CA LEU A 172 25.95 -10.77 1.11
C LEU A 172 27.19 -9.94 1.46
N ASP A 173 27.74 -9.18 0.51
CA ASP A 173 28.90 -8.30 0.74
C ASP A 173 28.54 -7.07 1.62
N LYS A 174 27.25 -6.85 1.92
CA LYS A 174 26.70 -5.67 2.64
C LYS A 174 25.96 -6.02 3.93
N ILE A 175 25.94 -7.29 4.31
CA ILE A 175 25.38 -7.80 5.56
C ILE A 175 26.55 -8.31 6.41
#